data_AF-A0A246EES4-F1
#
_entry.id   AF-A0A246EES4-F1
#
_cell.length_a   1.000
_cell.length_b   1.000
_cell.length_c   1.000
_cell.angle_alpha   90.00
_cell.angle_beta   90.00
_cell.angle_gamma   90.00
#
_symmetry.space_group_name_H-M   'P 1'
#
loop_
_entity.id
_entity.type
_entity.pdbx_description
1 polymer ?
#
loop_
_entity_poly.entity_id
_entity_poly.type
_entity_poly.pdbx_seq_one_letter_code
_entity_poly.pdbx_strand_id
1 'polypeptide(L)'
;MIETLHFKDEKTDKFWFVETLDCEMMVNYGKTGTTGKYEIKEFDNKQDCEKEALKLINSKKKKGYKEFVEFDRNNHYYFDDEEYGLNPLTSHPTFRKYFSNEIYYDCGDEEAPFGSDEGHDAFSELEESVRKKKKINFFDFPRVIIEEFWEMDYLTPDLEKTDEELKVQAKLNFNGLPGEQIILQSDQVILAVTFGQAKITGKIDKNLLELALKSLNRMDKLNRLIWNWDKEEATYYIETMRKDLIKYKENF
;
A
#
# COMPACT_ATOMS: atom_id res chain seq x y z
N MET A 1 13.56 -17.03 -5.56
CA MET A 1 13.76 -17.27 -7.02
C MET A 1 12.92 -16.29 -7.80
N ILE A 2 13.32 -15.86 -9.00
CA ILE A 2 12.45 -15.11 -9.90
C ILE A 2 12.71 -15.45 -11.37
N GLU A 3 11.65 -15.59 -12.16
CA GLU A 3 11.72 -15.78 -13.62
C GLU A 3 10.53 -15.10 -14.30
N THR A 4 10.78 -14.33 -15.35
CA THR A 4 9.75 -13.69 -16.17
C THR A 4 9.79 -14.22 -17.59
N LEU A 5 8.62 -14.62 -18.10
CA LEU A 5 8.45 -15.30 -19.36
C LEU A 5 7.41 -14.62 -20.26
N HIS A 6 7.62 -14.71 -21.57
CA HIS A 6 6.78 -14.18 -22.63
C HIS A 6 6.31 -15.28 -23.55
N PHE A 7 5.06 -15.20 -23.98
CA PHE A 7 4.53 -16.03 -25.04
C PHE A 7 3.80 -15.14 -26.04
N LYS A 8 4.20 -15.23 -27.30
CA LYS A 8 3.59 -14.49 -28.40
C LYS A 8 3.39 -15.39 -29.61
N ASP A 9 2.15 -15.43 -30.09
CA ASP A 9 1.76 -16.01 -31.37
C ASP A 9 0.86 -15.03 -32.14
N GLU A 10 0.26 -15.47 -33.25
CA GLU A 10 -0.62 -14.62 -34.07
C GLU A 10 -1.88 -14.14 -33.33
N LYS A 11 -2.31 -14.84 -32.27
CA LYS A 11 -3.59 -14.60 -31.58
C LYS A 11 -3.42 -13.98 -30.20
N THR A 12 -2.26 -14.15 -29.59
CA THR A 12 -2.03 -13.85 -28.17
C THR A 12 -0.64 -13.32 -27.92
N ASP A 13 -0.55 -12.37 -26.99
CA ASP A 13 0.67 -11.80 -26.47
C ASP A 13 0.52 -11.75 -24.95
N LYS A 14 1.24 -12.63 -24.24
CA LYS A 14 1.05 -12.90 -22.81
C LYS A 14 2.38 -12.85 -22.08
N PHE A 15 2.33 -12.36 -20.86
CA PHE A 15 3.42 -12.47 -19.91
C PHE A 15 3.02 -13.43 -18.78
N TRP A 16 4.03 -13.99 -18.13
CA TRP A 16 3.90 -14.80 -16.93
C TRP A 16 5.19 -14.65 -16.13
N PHE A 17 5.13 -14.36 -14.83
CA PHE A 17 6.29 -14.45 -13.96
C PHE A 17 5.97 -15.15 -12.66
N VAL A 18 7.02 -15.73 -12.09
CA VAL A 18 6.98 -16.35 -10.77
C VAL A 18 8.06 -15.74 -9.90
N GLU A 19 7.74 -15.49 -8.64
CA GLU A 19 8.69 -15.10 -7.62
C GLU A 19 8.47 -15.96 -6.37
N THR A 20 9.56 -16.37 -5.71
CA THR A 20 9.50 -17.05 -4.42
C THR A 20 10.20 -16.24 -3.35
N LEU A 21 9.58 -16.20 -2.16
CA LEU A 21 10.10 -15.59 -0.94
C LEU A 21 9.82 -16.57 0.20
N ASP A 22 10.87 -17.05 0.86
CA ASP A 22 10.80 -18.07 1.91
C ASP A 22 9.95 -19.29 1.51
N CYS A 23 8.80 -19.48 2.17
CA CYS A 23 7.89 -20.60 1.95
C CYS A 23 6.74 -20.27 0.98
N GLU A 24 6.74 -19.08 0.39
CA GLU A 24 5.68 -18.61 -0.48
C GLU A 24 6.15 -18.45 -1.94
N MET A 25 5.22 -18.71 -2.85
CA MET A 25 5.38 -18.48 -4.28
C MET A 25 4.24 -17.60 -4.76
N MET A 26 4.57 -16.57 -5.53
CA MET A 26 3.61 -15.77 -6.26
C MET A 26 3.79 -15.98 -7.75
N VAL A 27 2.66 -16.06 -8.45
CA VAL A 27 2.60 -16.07 -9.90
C VAL A 27 1.78 -14.87 -10.38
N ASN A 28 2.32 -14.08 -11.31
CA ASN A 28 1.59 -13.02 -11.97
C ASN A 28 1.54 -13.26 -13.49
N TYR A 29 0.34 -13.15 -14.07
CA TYR A 29 0.15 -13.49 -15.47
C TYR A 29 -0.99 -12.74 -16.13
N GLY A 30 -0.86 -12.47 -17.43
CA GLY A 30 -1.86 -11.71 -18.17
C GLY A 30 -1.48 -11.47 -19.62
N LYS A 31 -2.26 -10.61 -20.28
CA LYS A 31 -1.86 -10.06 -21.58
C LYS A 31 -0.73 -9.06 -21.38
N THR A 32 0.25 -9.04 -22.26
CA THR A 32 1.34 -8.04 -22.21
C THR A 32 0.76 -6.61 -22.24
N GLY A 33 1.30 -5.72 -21.40
CA GLY A 33 0.78 -4.36 -21.22
C GLY A 33 -0.46 -4.25 -20.32
N THR A 34 -0.87 -5.34 -19.67
CA THR A 34 -1.88 -5.33 -18.59
C THR A 34 -1.24 -5.72 -17.27
N THR A 35 -1.90 -5.43 -16.15
CA THR A 35 -1.41 -5.87 -14.83
C THR A 35 -1.57 -7.38 -14.59
N GLY A 36 -2.50 -8.01 -15.31
CA GLY A 36 -2.78 -9.43 -15.13
C GLY A 36 -3.41 -9.75 -13.78
N LYS A 37 -3.29 -11.02 -13.38
CA LYS A 37 -3.76 -11.56 -12.10
C LYS A 37 -2.56 -12.04 -11.28
N TYR A 38 -2.60 -11.78 -9.97
CA TYR A 38 -1.68 -12.33 -8.99
C TYR A 38 -2.32 -13.53 -8.30
N GLU A 39 -1.52 -14.56 -8.02
CA GLU A 39 -1.92 -15.73 -7.25
C GLU A 39 -0.77 -16.10 -6.31
N ILE A 40 -1.08 -16.29 -5.02
CA ILE A 40 -0.12 -16.72 -4.00
C ILE A 40 -0.36 -18.18 -3.62
N LYS A 41 0.71 -18.89 -3.29
CA LYS A 41 0.68 -20.23 -2.73
C LYS A 41 1.76 -20.41 -1.69
N GLU A 42 1.35 -20.91 -0.52
CA GLU A 42 2.26 -21.31 0.57
C GLU A 42 2.67 -22.79 0.46
N PHE A 43 3.83 -23.11 1.05
CA PHE A 43 4.42 -24.45 1.10
C PHE A 43 5.01 -24.71 2.48
N ASP A 44 5.16 -25.98 2.85
CA ASP A 44 5.73 -26.38 4.15
C ASP A 44 7.17 -25.90 4.35
N ASN A 45 7.93 -25.74 3.26
CA ASN A 45 9.31 -25.29 3.29
C ASN A 45 9.74 -24.66 1.96
N LYS A 46 10.81 -23.86 2.05
CA LYS A 46 11.43 -23.19 0.90
C LYS A 46 11.84 -24.13 -0.24
N GLN A 47 12.30 -25.35 0.06
CA GLN A 47 12.78 -26.27 -0.97
C GLN A 47 11.63 -26.76 -1.84
N ASP A 48 10.48 -27.09 -1.24
CA ASP A 48 9.29 -27.49 -1.96
C ASP A 48 8.69 -26.33 -2.77
N CYS A 49 8.70 -25.11 -2.21
CA CYS A 49 8.32 -23.89 -2.93
C CYS A 49 9.16 -23.67 -4.20
N GLU A 50 10.50 -23.67 -4.07
CA GLU A 50 11.40 -23.46 -5.21
C GLU A 50 11.33 -24.62 -6.23
N LYS A 51 11.10 -25.85 -5.78
CA LYS A 51 10.89 -27.01 -6.66
C LYS A 51 9.60 -26.86 -7.47
N GLU A 52 8.53 -26.35 -6.87
CA GLU A 52 7.28 -26.10 -7.58
C GLU A 52 7.42 -24.95 -8.59
N ALA A 53 8.06 -23.84 -8.20
CA ALA A 53 8.38 -22.75 -9.11
C ALA A 53 9.16 -23.23 -10.33
N LEU A 54 10.20 -24.06 -10.13
CA LEU A 54 11.00 -24.61 -11.23
C LEU A 54 10.20 -25.54 -12.14
N LYS A 55 9.28 -26.36 -11.60
CA LYS A 55 8.37 -27.18 -12.41
C LYS A 55 7.47 -26.30 -13.29
N LEU A 56 6.91 -25.22 -12.74
CA LEU A 56 6.06 -24.29 -13.49
C LEU A 56 6.85 -23.60 -14.61
N ILE A 57 8.06 -23.11 -14.33
CA ILE A 57 8.96 -22.50 -15.32
C ILE A 57 9.22 -23.48 -16.47
N ASN A 58 9.60 -24.73 -16.16
CA ASN A 58 9.87 -25.75 -17.17
C ASN A 58 8.61 -26.11 -17.99
N SER A 59 7.45 -26.17 -17.34
CA SER A 59 6.16 -26.40 -18.00
C SER A 59 5.80 -25.27 -18.97
N LYS A 60 6.02 -24.00 -18.58
CA LYS A 60 5.83 -22.83 -19.44
C LYS A 60 6.81 -22.83 -20.62
N LYS A 61 8.10 -23.07 -20.38
CA LYS A 61 9.13 -23.15 -21.45
C LYS A 61 8.80 -24.25 -22.47
N LYS A 62 8.32 -25.42 -22.03
CA LYS A 62 7.81 -26.49 -22.92
C LYS A 62 6.61 -26.06 -23.76
N LYS A 63 5.77 -25.15 -23.26
CA LYS A 63 4.63 -24.57 -23.99
C LYS A 63 5.02 -23.42 -24.92
N GLY A 64 6.32 -23.18 -25.11
CA GLY A 64 6.84 -22.16 -26.02
C GLY A 64 7.04 -20.78 -25.39
N TYR A 65 6.87 -20.63 -24.08
CA TYR A 65 7.27 -19.40 -23.40
C TYR A 65 8.79 -19.25 -23.44
N LYS A 66 9.26 -18.02 -23.65
CA LYS A 66 10.68 -17.66 -23.65
C LYS A 66 10.94 -16.64 -22.56
N GLU A 67 12.20 -16.44 -22.20
CA GLU A 67 12.60 -15.39 -21.27
C GLU A 67 12.14 -14.01 -21.78
N PHE A 68 11.60 -13.19 -20.88
CA PHE A 68 11.09 -11.85 -21.22
C PHE A 68 11.98 -10.76 -20.61
N VAL A 69 13.11 -10.52 -21.26
CA VAL A 69 14.13 -9.57 -20.76
C VAL A 69 13.60 -8.13 -20.74
N GLU A 70 12.66 -7.76 -21.63
CA GLU A 70 12.11 -6.40 -21.67
C GLU A 70 10.99 -6.14 -20.65
N PHE A 71 10.59 -7.13 -19.84
CA PHE A 71 9.55 -6.91 -18.84
C PHE A 71 10.08 -6.08 -17.67
N ASP A 72 9.61 -4.85 -17.56
CA ASP A 72 10.02 -3.93 -16.52
C ASP A 72 9.12 -4.05 -15.27
N ARG A 73 9.59 -4.82 -14.28
CA ARG A 73 8.93 -4.95 -12.98
C ARG A 73 8.80 -3.63 -12.23
N ASN A 74 9.70 -2.66 -12.44
CA ASN A 74 9.66 -1.37 -11.73
C ASN A 74 8.61 -0.40 -12.29
N ASN A 75 8.08 -0.69 -13.48
CA ASN A 75 6.97 0.05 -14.09
C ASN A 75 5.71 -0.82 -14.20
N HIS A 76 5.66 -1.94 -13.48
CA HIS A 76 4.51 -2.81 -13.36
C HIS A 76 3.72 -2.50 -12.09
N TYR A 77 2.40 -2.67 -12.14
CA TYR A 77 1.54 -2.48 -10.96
C TYR A 77 1.39 -3.78 -10.19
N TYR A 78 1.40 -3.65 -8.88
CA TYR A 78 1.27 -4.77 -7.96
C TYR A 78 -0.05 -4.68 -7.21
N PHE A 79 -0.75 -5.80 -7.12
CA PHE A 79 -2.00 -5.89 -6.40
C PHE A 79 -2.05 -7.19 -5.62
N ASP A 80 -2.79 -7.16 -4.52
CA ASP A 80 -2.95 -8.34 -3.68
C ASP A 80 -3.79 -9.43 -4.36
N ASP A 81 -3.51 -10.64 -3.92
CA ASP A 81 -4.35 -11.79 -4.19
C ASP A 81 -5.58 -11.71 -3.27
N GLU A 82 -6.78 -11.91 -3.83
CA GLU A 82 -8.04 -11.73 -3.10
C GLU A 82 -8.22 -12.72 -1.94
N GLU A 83 -7.55 -13.88 -1.97
CA GLU A 83 -7.61 -14.90 -0.92
C GLU A 83 -6.59 -14.65 0.19
N TYR A 84 -5.37 -14.20 -0.16
CA TYR A 84 -4.29 -13.97 0.80
C TYR A 84 -4.26 -12.55 1.38
N GLY A 85 -4.72 -11.54 0.64
CA GLY A 85 -4.63 -10.13 1.06
C GLY A 85 -3.19 -9.59 1.01
N LEU A 86 -2.87 -8.70 1.95
CA LEU A 86 -1.59 -7.98 2.02
C LEU A 86 -0.41 -8.96 2.06
N ASN A 87 0.46 -8.91 1.04
CA ASN A 87 1.64 -9.78 1.01
C ASN A 87 2.88 -9.10 0.37
N PRO A 88 4.10 -9.40 0.87
CA PRO A 88 5.33 -8.88 0.26
C PRO A 88 5.51 -9.25 -1.22
N LEU A 89 5.11 -10.45 -1.65
CA LEU A 89 5.23 -10.88 -3.05
C LEU A 89 4.27 -10.15 -4.00
N THR A 90 3.18 -9.58 -3.50
CA THR A 90 2.23 -8.72 -4.21
C THR A 90 2.47 -7.23 -3.93
N SER A 91 3.68 -6.88 -3.48
CA SER A 91 4.12 -5.52 -3.25
C SER A 91 5.22 -5.12 -4.22
N HIS A 92 5.19 -3.88 -4.69
CA HIS A 92 6.22 -3.35 -5.58
C HIS A 92 7.62 -3.48 -4.95
N PRO A 93 8.68 -3.82 -5.72
CA PRO A 93 10.04 -3.97 -5.18
C PRO A 93 10.54 -2.77 -4.36
N THR A 94 10.26 -1.55 -4.82
CA THR A 94 10.54 -0.32 -4.06
C THR A 94 9.82 -0.28 -2.71
N PHE A 95 8.55 -0.69 -2.65
CA PHE A 95 7.81 -0.74 -1.38
C PHE A 95 8.51 -1.65 -0.39
N ARG A 96 8.80 -2.89 -0.80
CA ARG A 96 9.52 -3.89 0.01
C ARG A 96 10.90 -3.42 0.47
N LYS A 97 11.56 -2.55 -0.29
CA LYS A 97 12.87 -1.99 0.07
C LYS A 97 12.78 -0.98 1.20
N TYR A 98 11.75 -0.14 1.22
CA TYR A 98 11.65 1.00 2.16
C TYR A 98 10.68 0.74 3.31
N PHE A 99 9.64 -0.05 3.08
CA PHE A 99 8.53 -0.32 4.01
C PHE A 99 8.49 -1.84 4.27
N SER A 100 9.53 -2.33 4.95
CA SER A 100 9.75 -3.79 5.16
C SER A 100 9.31 -4.29 6.54
N ASN A 101 8.86 -3.38 7.41
CA ASN A 101 8.34 -3.73 8.72
C ASN A 101 7.01 -4.50 8.59
N GLU A 102 6.73 -5.40 9.52
CA GLU A 102 5.51 -6.21 9.53
C GLU A 102 4.22 -5.39 9.63
N ILE A 103 4.28 -4.18 10.22
CA ILE A 103 3.11 -3.29 10.32
C ILE A 103 2.48 -2.96 8.97
N TYR A 104 3.24 -3.00 7.87
CA TYR A 104 2.72 -2.70 6.52
C TYR A 104 1.91 -3.85 5.91
N TYR A 105 1.91 -4.99 6.58
CA TYR A 105 1.19 -6.21 6.19
C TYR A 105 0.21 -6.67 7.27
N ASP A 106 0.02 -5.87 8.32
CA ASP A 106 -0.97 -6.12 9.36
C ASP A 106 -2.32 -5.52 8.96
N CYS A 107 -3.31 -6.38 8.73
CA CYS A 107 -4.67 -6.03 8.38
C CYS A 107 -5.65 -6.05 9.56
N GLY A 108 -5.15 -6.21 10.80
CA GLY A 108 -5.99 -6.30 12.00
C GLY A 108 -5.58 -5.35 13.13
N ASP A 109 -4.44 -4.68 13.04
CA ASP A 109 -4.04 -3.65 13.99
C ASP A 109 -4.52 -2.25 13.55
N GLU A 110 -5.31 -1.59 14.39
CA GLU A 110 -5.90 -0.27 14.15
C GLU A 110 -4.86 0.87 13.92
N GLU A 111 -3.62 0.70 14.39
CA GLU A 111 -2.54 1.67 14.15
C GLU A 111 -1.73 1.36 12.87
N ALA A 112 -1.92 0.19 12.26
CA ALA A 112 -1.32 -0.16 10.98
C ALA A 112 -1.99 0.61 9.83
N PRO A 113 -1.25 0.98 8.77
CA PRO A 113 -1.79 1.82 7.69
C PRO A 113 -2.94 1.18 6.89
N PHE A 114 -3.11 -0.14 7.00
CA PHE A 114 -4.17 -0.89 6.32
C PHE A 114 -5.01 -1.73 7.29
N GLY A 115 -4.81 -1.58 8.59
CA GLY A 115 -5.43 -2.43 9.61
C GLY A 115 -6.66 -1.82 10.28
N SER A 116 -6.81 -0.48 10.27
CA SER A 116 -8.07 0.16 10.64
C SER A 116 -9.12 0.03 9.54
N ASP A 117 -10.40 0.16 9.90
CA ASP A 117 -11.51 0.16 8.93
C ASP A 117 -11.29 1.24 7.84
N GLU A 118 -10.95 2.48 8.24
CA GLU A 118 -10.66 3.58 7.31
C GLU A 118 -9.45 3.28 6.42
N GLY A 119 -8.41 2.66 6.97
CA GLY A 119 -7.20 2.33 6.23
C GLY A 119 -7.44 1.21 5.21
N HIS A 120 -8.16 0.17 5.63
CA HIS A 120 -8.57 -0.95 4.79
C HIS A 120 -9.45 -0.49 3.62
N ASP A 121 -10.52 0.25 3.92
CA ASP A 121 -11.47 0.73 2.91
C ASP A 121 -10.79 1.70 1.93
N ALA A 122 -9.96 2.62 2.43
CA ALA A 122 -9.23 3.55 1.57
C ALA A 122 -8.25 2.82 0.63
N PHE A 123 -7.57 1.79 1.10
CA PHE A 123 -6.69 0.99 0.26
C PHE A 123 -7.46 0.20 -0.80
N SER A 124 -8.61 -0.37 -0.44
CA SER A 124 -9.49 -1.10 -1.35
C SER A 124 -10.03 -0.17 -2.47
N GLU A 125 -10.49 1.02 -2.11
CA GLU A 125 -10.93 2.05 -3.06
C GLU A 125 -9.81 2.53 -4.00
N LEU A 126 -8.59 2.61 -3.47
CA LEU A 126 -7.41 2.93 -4.27
C LEU A 126 -7.11 1.81 -5.28
N GLU A 127 -7.03 0.55 -4.83
CA GLU A 127 -6.76 -0.58 -5.71
C GLU A 127 -7.80 -0.67 -6.83
N GLU A 128 -9.09 -0.56 -6.49
CA GLU A 128 -10.17 -0.62 -7.47
C GLU A 128 -10.06 0.53 -8.50
N SER A 129 -9.78 1.75 -8.02
CA SER A 129 -9.64 2.92 -8.89
C SER A 129 -8.44 2.79 -9.84
N VAL A 130 -7.31 2.24 -9.38
CA VAL A 130 -6.13 1.98 -10.23
C VAL A 130 -6.44 0.87 -11.24
N ARG A 131 -7.11 -0.22 -10.81
CA ARG A 131 -7.51 -1.34 -11.70
C ARG A 131 -8.45 -0.87 -12.82
N LYS A 132 -9.39 0.03 -12.51
CA LYS A 132 -10.29 0.67 -13.48
C LYS A 132 -9.59 1.69 -14.40
N LYS A 133 -8.27 1.86 -14.27
CA LYS A 133 -7.45 2.82 -15.03
C LYS A 133 -7.99 4.25 -14.96
N LYS A 134 -8.60 4.62 -13.83
CA LYS A 134 -8.99 6.01 -13.59
C LYS A 134 -7.71 6.87 -13.54
N LYS A 135 -7.79 8.10 -14.04
CA LYS A 135 -6.71 9.06 -13.84
C LYS A 135 -6.81 9.58 -12.41
N ILE A 136 -5.95 9.06 -11.53
CA ILE A 136 -5.96 9.40 -10.11
C ILE A 136 -5.00 10.58 -9.86
N ASN A 137 -5.47 11.58 -9.13
CA ASN A 137 -4.61 12.56 -8.49
C ASN A 137 -4.34 12.07 -7.07
N PHE A 138 -3.23 11.36 -6.86
CA PHE A 138 -2.94 10.71 -5.57
C PHE A 138 -2.88 11.68 -4.38
N PHE A 139 -2.45 12.92 -4.60
CA PHE A 139 -2.44 13.94 -3.55
C PHE A 139 -3.85 14.29 -3.06
N ASP A 140 -4.81 14.38 -3.97
CA ASP A 140 -6.19 14.78 -3.67
C ASP A 140 -7.10 13.57 -3.37
N PHE A 141 -6.62 12.36 -3.65
CA PHE A 141 -7.41 11.13 -3.54
C PHE A 141 -7.90 10.83 -2.11
N PRO A 142 -7.15 11.08 -1.02
CA PRO A 142 -7.70 10.94 0.34
C PRO A 142 -8.96 11.77 0.57
N ARG A 143 -8.97 13.00 0.05
CA ARG A 143 -10.14 13.89 0.13
C ARG A 143 -11.29 13.36 -0.72
N VAL A 144 -11.01 12.87 -1.94
CA VAL A 144 -12.03 12.26 -2.82
C VAL A 144 -12.68 11.05 -2.16
N ILE A 145 -11.91 10.16 -1.53
CA ILE A 145 -12.46 9.01 -0.81
C ILE A 145 -13.44 9.49 0.27
N ILE A 146 -12.98 10.38 1.15
CA ILE A 146 -13.75 10.81 2.32
C ILE A 146 -14.98 11.63 1.91
N GLU A 147 -14.82 12.64 1.06
CA GLU A 147 -15.89 13.58 0.71
C GLU A 147 -16.85 13.01 -0.35
N GLU A 148 -16.34 12.29 -1.36
CA GLU A 148 -17.15 11.84 -2.49
C GLU A 148 -17.65 10.40 -2.35
N PHE A 149 -16.85 9.49 -1.81
CA PHE A 149 -17.26 8.08 -1.70
C PHE A 149 -17.97 7.81 -0.38
N TRP A 150 -17.50 8.42 0.71
CA TRP A 150 -18.07 8.20 2.05
C TRP A 150 -19.04 9.29 2.48
N GLU A 151 -19.11 10.42 1.75
CA GLU A 151 -19.95 11.58 2.07
C GLU A 151 -19.68 12.15 3.48
N MET A 152 -18.40 12.14 3.89
CA MET A 152 -17.92 12.59 5.20
C MET A 152 -17.02 13.83 5.11
N ASP A 153 -16.72 14.43 6.26
CA ASP A 153 -15.86 15.61 6.35
C ASP A 153 -14.37 15.25 6.26
N TYR A 154 -13.63 15.89 5.36
CA TYR A 154 -12.18 15.77 5.28
C TYR A 154 -11.48 16.95 5.96
N LEU A 155 -10.59 16.66 6.91
CA LEU A 155 -9.82 17.67 7.63
C LEU A 155 -8.34 17.56 7.28
N THR A 156 -7.84 18.46 6.42
CA THR A 156 -6.42 18.52 6.04
C THR A 156 -5.51 18.75 7.27
N PRO A 157 -4.40 18.00 7.41
CA PRO A 157 -3.40 18.25 8.45
C PRO A 157 -2.66 19.57 8.18
N ASP A 158 -2.72 20.46 9.16
CA ASP A 158 -2.09 21.78 9.14
C ASP A 158 -1.16 21.92 10.34
N LEU A 159 0.14 22.09 10.06
CA LEU A 159 1.17 22.21 11.09
C LEU A 159 1.25 23.61 11.68
N GLU A 160 0.65 24.62 11.04
CA GLU A 160 0.63 25.99 11.57
C GLU A 160 -0.38 26.13 12.71
N LYS A 161 -1.31 25.17 12.86
CA LYS A 161 -2.24 25.14 13.99
C LYS A 161 -1.51 24.89 15.31
N THR A 162 -1.81 25.74 16.27
CA THR A 162 -1.39 25.60 17.66
C THR A 162 -2.05 24.38 18.32
N ASP A 163 -1.48 23.93 19.43
CA ASP A 163 -2.02 22.79 20.19
C ASP A 163 -3.40 23.13 20.79
N GLU A 164 -3.63 24.40 21.17
CA GLU A 164 -4.93 24.91 21.59
C GLU A 164 -5.97 24.84 20.47
N GLU A 165 -5.63 25.28 19.26
CA GLU A 165 -6.52 25.21 18.10
C GLU A 165 -6.86 23.77 17.72
N LEU A 166 -5.88 22.86 17.77
CA LEU A 166 -6.10 21.44 17.52
C LEU A 166 -7.04 20.84 18.59
N LYS A 167 -6.84 21.16 19.87
CA LYS A 167 -7.76 20.74 20.96
C LYS A 167 -9.18 21.27 20.78
N VAL A 168 -9.32 22.49 20.30
CA VAL A 168 -10.65 23.06 19.99
C VAL A 168 -11.27 22.31 18.83
N GLN A 169 -10.52 22.09 17.73
CA GLN A 169 -11.01 21.36 16.56
C GLN A 169 -11.43 19.92 16.91
N ALA A 170 -10.65 19.21 17.73
CA ALA A 170 -10.96 17.87 18.20
C ALA A 170 -12.31 17.77 18.92
N LYS A 171 -12.71 18.83 19.64
CA LYS A 171 -13.97 18.90 20.40
C LYS A 171 -15.15 19.42 19.59
N LEU A 172 -14.94 19.88 18.36
CA LEU A 172 -16.03 20.29 17.48
C LEU A 172 -16.87 19.07 17.07
N ASN A 173 -18.10 19.33 16.65
CA ASN A 173 -18.98 18.31 16.10
C ASN A 173 -19.06 18.45 14.59
N PHE A 174 -18.90 17.34 13.89
CA PHE A 174 -18.96 17.23 12.44
C PHE A 174 -20.00 16.16 12.10
N ASN A 175 -21.18 16.58 11.64
CA ASN A 175 -22.27 15.68 11.27
C ASN A 175 -22.62 14.62 12.34
N GLY A 176 -22.56 15.01 13.62
CA GLY A 176 -22.86 14.13 14.75
C GLY A 176 -21.65 13.41 15.34
N LEU A 177 -20.49 13.44 14.68
CA LEU A 177 -19.25 12.82 15.14
C LEU A 177 -18.32 13.82 15.85
N PRO A 178 -17.58 13.40 16.89
CA PRO A 178 -16.51 14.19 17.49
C PRO A 178 -15.38 14.50 16.50
N GLY A 179 -14.83 15.71 16.54
CA GLY A 179 -13.76 16.16 15.65
C GLY A 179 -12.48 15.33 15.75
N GLU A 180 -12.15 14.78 16.91
CA GLU A 180 -11.02 13.84 17.06
C GLU A 180 -11.17 12.60 16.18
N GLN A 181 -12.39 12.09 15.96
CA GLN A 181 -12.64 10.95 15.09
C GLN A 181 -12.47 11.35 13.62
N ILE A 182 -12.99 12.51 13.22
CA ILE A 182 -12.84 13.00 11.84
C ILE A 182 -11.38 13.29 11.49
N ILE A 183 -10.63 13.85 12.45
CA ILE A 183 -9.18 14.08 12.30
C ILE A 183 -8.46 12.74 12.11
N LEU A 184 -8.73 11.76 12.97
CA LEU A 184 -8.10 10.44 12.91
C LEU A 184 -8.41 9.73 11.59
N GLN A 185 -9.68 9.70 11.17
CA GLN A 185 -10.12 9.18 9.88
C GLN A 185 -9.35 9.84 8.73
N SER A 186 -9.30 11.18 8.72
CA SER A 186 -8.57 11.92 7.67
C SER A 186 -7.10 11.49 7.61
N ASP A 187 -6.45 11.33 8.76
CA ASP A 187 -5.04 10.93 8.82
C ASP A 187 -4.81 9.46 8.43
N GLN A 188 -5.66 8.53 8.88
CA GLN A 188 -5.59 7.11 8.50
C GLN A 188 -5.76 6.93 6.98
N VAL A 189 -6.74 7.62 6.36
CA VAL A 189 -6.93 7.57 4.90
C VAL A 189 -5.73 8.14 4.15
N ILE A 190 -5.15 9.26 4.63
CA ILE A 190 -3.94 9.83 4.01
C ILE A 190 -2.79 8.81 4.05
N LEU A 191 -2.57 8.14 5.18
CA LEU A 191 -1.51 7.14 5.33
C LEU A 191 -1.77 5.92 4.44
N ALA A 192 -3.00 5.38 4.45
CA ALA A 192 -3.39 4.25 3.62
C ALA A 192 -3.19 4.54 2.13
N VAL A 193 -3.59 5.71 1.64
CA VAL A 193 -3.37 6.09 0.23
C VAL A 193 -1.88 6.28 -0.07
N THR A 194 -1.11 6.83 0.86
CA THR A 194 0.34 7.04 0.70
C THR A 194 1.09 5.72 0.57
N PHE A 195 0.91 4.82 1.53
CA PHE A 195 1.55 3.51 1.51
C PHE A 195 0.95 2.63 0.41
N GLY A 196 -0.34 2.74 0.13
CA GLY A 196 -1.01 2.04 -0.95
C GLY A 196 -0.47 2.43 -2.33
N GLN A 197 -0.26 3.73 -2.59
CA GLN A 197 0.38 4.19 -3.83
C GLN A 197 1.78 3.60 -3.98
N ALA A 198 2.57 3.64 -2.89
CA ALA A 198 3.91 3.07 -2.88
C ALA A 198 3.89 1.55 -3.14
N LYS A 199 2.96 0.84 -2.52
CA LYS A 199 2.78 -0.61 -2.63
C LYS A 199 2.41 -1.03 -4.06
N ILE A 200 1.50 -0.29 -4.70
CA ILE A 200 1.01 -0.60 -6.03
C ILE A 200 2.01 -0.17 -7.12
N THR A 201 2.59 1.03 -6.99
CA THR A 201 3.30 1.70 -8.10
C THR A 201 4.80 1.88 -7.87
N GLY A 202 5.28 1.64 -6.65
CA GLY A 202 6.65 1.93 -6.25
C GLY A 202 6.98 3.41 -6.07
N LYS A 203 6.00 4.30 -6.22
CA LYS A 203 6.17 5.76 -6.19
C LYS A 203 5.21 6.37 -5.18
N ILE A 204 5.58 7.52 -4.63
CA ILE A 204 4.69 8.35 -3.83
C ILE A 204 4.66 9.74 -4.46
N ASP A 205 3.47 10.32 -4.60
CA ASP A 205 3.35 11.72 -4.99
C ASP A 205 4.02 12.62 -3.94
N LYS A 206 4.79 13.62 -4.37
CA LYS A 206 5.57 14.45 -3.44
C LYS A 206 4.70 15.20 -2.44
N ASN A 207 3.56 15.74 -2.89
CA ASN A 207 2.67 16.48 -2.00
C ASN A 207 1.93 15.52 -1.06
N LEU A 208 1.58 14.31 -1.55
CA LEU A 208 1.01 13.26 -0.70
C LEU A 208 1.99 12.81 0.38
N LEU A 209 3.27 12.67 0.05
CA LEU A 209 4.32 12.31 1.01
C LEU A 209 4.43 13.36 2.12
N GLU A 210 4.48 14.65 1.76
CA GLU A 210 4.48 15.72 2.77
C GLU A 210 3.21 15.69 3.62
N LEU A 211 2.07 15.42 2.99
CA LEU A 211 0.78 15.31 3.68
C LEU A 211 0.78 14.18 4.72
N ALA A 212 1.32 13.01 4.37
CA ALA A 212 1.47 11.88 5.28
C ALA A 212 2.38 12.19 6.48
N LEU A 213 3.51 12.89 6.25
CA LEU A 213 4.37 13.33 7.35
C LEU A 213 3.66 14.34 8.27
N LYS A 214 2.81 15.22 7.71
CA LYS A 214 1.97 16.12 8.51
C LYS A 214 0.90 15.35 9.29
N SER A 215 0.28 14.32 8.71
CA SER A 215 -0.66 13.44 9.38
C SER A 215 -0.02 12.73 10.57
N LEU A 216 1.16 12.12 10.40
CA LEU A 216 1.88 11.47 11.51
C LEU A 216 2.22 12.43 12.65
N ASN A 217 2.56 13.68 12.33
CA ASN A 217 2.74 14.73 13.32
C ASN A 217 1.44 15.09 14.05
N ARG A 218 0.34 15.24 13.32
CA ARG A 218 -0.96 15.57 13.89
C ARG A 218 -1.50 14.44 14.77
N MET A 219 -1.34 13.19 14.35
CA MET A 219 -1.70 12.01 15.15
C MET A 219 -0.91 11.94 16.46
N ASP A 220 0.42 12.16 16.43
CA ASP A 220 1.23 12.20 17.66
C ASP A 220 0.78 13.32 18.61
N LYS A 221 0.49 14.51 18.08
CA LYS A 221 -0.11 15.59 18.88
C LYS A 221 -1.45 15.18 19.47
N LEU A 222 -2.33 14.54 18.70
CA LEU A 222 -3.65 14.11 19.17
C LEU A 222 -3.53 13.07 20.30
N ASN A 223 -2.63 12.10 20.15
CA ASN A 223 -2.30 11.10 21.19
C ASN A 223 -1.94 11.76 22.52
N ARG A 224 -1.10 12.80 22.49
CA ARG A 224 -0.63 13.51 23.69
C ARG A 224 -1.71 14.42 24.28
N LEU A 225 -2.43 15.14 23.43
CA LEU A 225 -3.34 16.21 23.85
C LEU A 225 -4.74 15.71 24.25
N ILE A 226 -5.20 14.59 23.67
CA ILE A 226 -6.56 14.06 23.84
C ILE A 226 -6.54 12.67 24.50
N TRP A 227 -5.63 11.78 24.09
CA TRP A 227 -5.60 10.39 24.56
C TRP A 227 -4.55 10.10 25.64
N ASN A 228 -3.97 11.15 26.25
CA ASN A 228 -3.07 11.09 27.39
C ASN A 228 -1.81 10.20 27.18
N TRP A 229 -1.26 10.18 25.97
CA TRP A 229 0.03 9.55 25.72
C TRP A 229 1.17 10.35 26.39
N ASP A 230 1.83 9.74 27.37
CA ASP A 230 2.77 10.40 28.29
C ASP A 230 4.25 10.05 28.03
N LYS A 231 4.54 9.15 27.09
CA LYS A 231 5.91 8.79 26.72
C LYS A 231 6.58 9.89 25.90
N GLU A 232 7.91 9.94 25.97
CA GLU A 232 8.70 10.89 25.18
C GLU A 232 8.55 10.59 23.68
N GLU A 233 8.74 9.33 23.28
CA GLU A 233 8.58 8.88 21.90
C GLU A 233 7.11 8.78 21.49
N ALA A 234 6.81 8.92 20.19
CA ALA A 234 5.48 8.60 19.67
C ALA A 234 5.21 7.09 19.74
N THR A 235 4.02 6.65 19.31
CA THR A 235 3.73 5.22 19.24
C THR A 235 4.66 4.51 18.27
N TYR A 236 4.83 3.20 18.47
CA TYR A 236 5.70 2.37 17.62
C TYR A 236 5.35 2.50 16.13
N TYR A 237 4.06 2.55 15.80
CA TYR A 237 3.56 2.71 14.44
C TYR A 237 3.91 4.07 13.85
N ILE A 238 3.67 5.17 14.60
CA ILE A 238 4.00 6.52 14.15
C ILE A 238 5.51 6.67 13.90
N GLU A 239 6.34 6.21 14.84
CA GLU A 239 7.80 6.30 14.71
C GLU A 239 8.31 5.48 13.51
N THR A 240 7.79 4.26 13.34
CA THR A 240 8.17 3.38 12.23
C THR A 240 7.79 4.00 10.89
N MET A 241 6.52 4.39 10.72
CA MET A 241 6.05 4.99 9.48
C MET A 241 6.78 6.29 9.14
N ARG A 242 7.03 7.15 10.13
CA ARG A 242 7.73 8.42 9.94
C ARG A 242 9.16 8.20 9.48
N LYS A 243 9.90 7.32 10.17
CA LYS A 243 11.28 6.98 9.84
C LYS A 243 11.40 6.43 8.42
N ASP A 244 10.50 5.51 8.05
CA ASP A 244 10.54 4.87 6.73
C ASP A 244 10.15 5.84 5.61
N LEU A 245 9.17 6.73 5.83
CA LEU A 245 8.83 7.81 4.88
C LEU A 245 9.97 8.81 4.69
N ILE A 246 10.66 9.22 5.76
CA ILE A 246 11.83 10.10 5.68
C ILE A 246 12.95 9.42 4.88
N LYS A 247 13.25 8.16 5.20
CA LYS A 247 14.24 7.37 4.47
C LYS A 247 13.86 7.20 2.99
N TYR A 248 12.59 7.01 2.67
CA TYR A 248 12.11 6.97 1.29
C TYR A 248 12.36 8.32 0.58
N LYS A 249 11.97 9.42 1.22
CA LYS A 249 12.11 10.80 0.69
C LYS A 249 13.56 11.20 0.38
N GLU A 250 14.52 10.77 1.18
CA GLU A 250 15.95 11.08 0.95
C GLU A 250 16.52 10.40 -0.30
N ASN A 251 15.88 9.33 -0.78
CA ASN A 251 16.38 8.49 -1.87
C ASN A 251 15.58 8.62 -3.18
N PHE A 252 14.63 9.56 -3.29
CA PHE A 252 13.70 9.71 -4.43
C PHE A 252 13.45 11.19 -4.77
#